data_AF-A0AAV0VCV3-F1
#
_entry.id   AF-A0AAV0VCV3-F1
#
_cell.length_a   1.000
_cell.length_b   1.000
_cell.length_c   1.000
_cell.angle_alpha   90.00
_cell.angle_beta   90.00
_cell.angle_gamma   90.00
#
_symmetry.space_group_name_H-M   'P 1'
#
loop_
_entity.id
_entity.type
_entity.pdbx_description
1 polymer ?
#
loop_
_entity_poly.entity_id
_entity_poly.type
_entity_poly.pdbx_seq_one_letter_code
_entity_poly.pdbx_strand_id
1 'polypeptide(L)'
;MTFEARILKNSELVLDGESLCTEDLVMLSKGDTRNSLSEEAWKRVAYGRNVVDNILKDKSRGHSNIRVHTLEELIDAFNADCLTVVPSKGTVGVSGDFAPLAHLALGLMDEGPKWDKIGDQ
;
A
#
# COMPACT_ATOMS: atom_id res chain seq x y z
N MET A 1 -17.13 4.59 24.53
CA MET A 1 -16.32 3.89 23.52
C MET A 1 -17.28 3.43 22.44
N THR A 2 -17.51 4.29 21.45
CA THR A 2 -18.42 4.03 20.33
C THR A 2 -17.67 3.18 19.30
N PHE A 3 -17.97 1.89 19.27
CA PHE A 3 -17.62 1.00 18.18
C PHE A 3 -18.60 1.26 17.03
N GLU A 4 -18.23 2.18 16.13
CA GLU A 4 -18.88 2.30 14.83
C GLU A 4 -18.25 1.23 13.92
N ALA A 5 -18.91 0.07 13.84
CA ALA A 5 -18.57 -0.99 12.90
C ALA A 5 -18.61 -0.40 11.48
N ARG A 6 -17.43 -0.29 10.84
CA ARG A 6 -17.29 0.17 9.45
C ARG A 6 -18.05 -0.80 8.54
N ILE A 7 -18.92 -0.25 7.70
CA ILE A 7 -19.88 -1.00 6.88
C ILE A 7 -19.15 -1.98 5.94
N LEU A 8 -19.22 -3.28 6.26
CA LEU A 8 -18.94 -4.36 5.31
C LEU A 8 -20.12 -4.49 4.34
N LYS A 9 -20.07 -3.76 3.23
CA LYS A 9 -20.92 -4.07 2.06
C LYS A 9 -20.05 -4.85 1.08
N ASN A 10 -20.35 -6.14 0.92
CA ASN A 10 -19.79 -7.04 -0.11
C ASN A 10 -18.30 -6.81 -0.45
N SER A 11 -17.41 -7.56 0.21
CA SER A 11 -16.03 -7.80 -0.25
C SER A 11 -15.21 -6.53 -0.58
N GLU A 12 -15.49 -5.40 0.05
CA GLU A 12 -14.72 -4.15 -0.11
C GLU A 12 -14.23 -3.63 1.25
N LEU A 13 -12.92 -3.37 1.34
CA LEU A 13 -12.26 -2.78 2.50
C LEU A 13 -11.75 -1.38 2.15
N VAL A 14 -12.25 -0.39 2.89
CA VAL A 14 -11.86 1.01 2.75
C VAL A 14 -10.76 1.34 3.78
N LEU A 15 -9.57 1.71 3.30
CA LEU A 15 -8.41 2.08 4.12
C LEU A 15 -8.38 3.61 4.34
N ASP A 16 -8.29 4.04 5.60
CA ASP A 16 -8.22 5.46 6.00
C ASP A 16 -6.83 5.89 6.52
N GLY A 17 -5.93 4.93 6.69
CA GLY A 17 -4.58 5.14 7.22
C GLY A 17 -4.48 5.20 8.75
N GLU A 18 -5.57 4.96 9.49
CA GLU A 18 -5.59 5.07 10.97
C GLU A 18 -6.23 3.87 11.66
N SER A 19 -7.20 3.21 11.02
CA SER A 19 -8.12 2.30 11.70
C SER A 19 -8.03 0.85 11.21
N LEU A 20 -6.82 0.32 10.99
CA LEU A 20 -6.61 -1.06 10.52
C LEU A 20 -6.63 -2.05 11.70
N CYS A 21 -7.53 -3.04 11.67
CA CYS A 21 -7.64 -4.08 12.70
C CYS A 21 -7.01 -5.41 12.25
N THR A 22 -6.79 -6.32 13.21
CA THR A 22 -6.24 -7.67 12.95
C THR A 22 -7.14 -8.52 12.05
N GLU A 23 -8.45 -8.36 12.16
CA GLU A 23 -9.45 -9.02 11.35
C GLU A 23 -9.33 -8.59 9.88
N ASP A 24 -9.11 -7.29 9.64
CA ASP A 24 -8.90 -6.73 8.30
C ASP A 24 -7.63 -7.31 7.65
N LEU A 25 -6.55 -7.48 8.43
CA LEU A 25 -5.32 -8.12 7.95
C LEU A 25 -5.54 -9.58 7.54
N VAL A 26 -6.37 -10.32 8.30
CA VAL A 26 -6.72 -11.71 7.94
C VAL A 26 -7.57 -11.75 6.66
N MET A 27 -8.47 -10.78 6.47
CA MET A 27 -9.26 -10.67 5.24
C MET A 27 -8.40 -10.31 4.03
N LEU A 28 -7.46 -9.37 4.20
CA LEU A 28 -6.49 -8.97 3.18
C LEU A 28 -5.60 -10.14 2.76
N SER A 29 -5.12 -10.93 3.72
CA SER A 29 -4.25 -12.10 3.48
C SER A 29 -4.93 -13.19 2.64
N LYS A 30 -6.27 -13.27 2.67
CA LYS A 30 -7.03 -14.26 1.89
C LYS A 30 -7.23 -13.88 0.42
N GLY A 31 -6.98 -12.62 0.04
CA GLY A 31 -7.11 -12.15 -1.35
C GLY A 31 -8.55 -11.95 -1.86
N ASP A 32 -9.58 -12.26 -1.07
CA ASP A 32 -11.01 -12.14 -1.47
C ASP A 32 -11.61 -10.74 -1.22
N THR A 33 -10.77 -9.72 -1.02
CA THR A 33 -11.20 -8.38 -0.65
C THR A 33 -10.69 -7.34 -1.64
N ARG A 34 -11.61 -6.55 -2.19
CA ARG A 34 -11.28 -5.36 -2.98
C ARG A 34 -10.89 -4.22 -2.06
N ASN A 35 -9.75 -3.61 -2.29
CA ASN A 35 -9.28 -2.48 -1.48
C ASN A 35 -9.57 -1.15 -2.15
N SER A 36 -9.98 -0.17 -1.35
CA SER A 36 -10.13 1.23 -1.74
C SER A 36 -9.65 2.16 -0.63
N LEU A 37 -9.35 3.42 -0.97
CA LEU A 37 -8.98 4.46 0.00
C LEU A 37 -10.19 5.33 0.34
N SER A 38 -10.30 5.74 1.60
CA SER A 38 -11.30 6.72 2.01
C SER A 38 -11.02 8.08 1.37
N GLU A 39 -12.05 8.91 1.23
CA GLU A 39 -11.92 10.27 0.70
C GLU A 39 -10.91 11.10 1.50
N GLU A 40 -10.87 10.92 2.83
CA GLU A 40 -9.92 11.60 3.70
C GLU A 40 -8.49 11.08 3.54
N ALA A 41 -8.30 9.78 3.29
CA ALA A 41 -6.99 9.24 2.95
C ALA A 41 -6.46 9.86 1.63
N TRP A 42 -7.31 9.98 0.62
CA TRP A 42 -6.96 10.67 -0.63
C TRP A 42 -6.58 12.13 -0.41
N LYS A 43 -7.35 12.87 0.40
CA LYS A 43 -7.03 14.26 0.76
C LYS A 43 -5.68 14.37 1.46
N ARG A 44 -5.33 13.43 2.34
CA ARG A 44 -4.01 13.39 3.02
C ARG A 44 -2.87 13.11 2.06
N VAL A 45 -3.04 12.20 1.11
CA VAL A 45 -2.04 11.91 0.06
C VAL A 45 -1.81 13.14 -0.80
N ALA A 46 -2.89 13.79 -1.27
CA ALA A 46 -2.81 15.01 -2.06
C ALA A 46 -2.17 16.17 -1.28
N TYR A 47 -2.53 16.34 0.01
CA TYR A 47 -1.94 17.34 0.88
C TYR A 47 -0.44 17.11 1.08
N GLY A 48 -0.01 15.87 1.38
CA GLY A 48 1.40 15.51 1.50
C GLY A 48 2.19 15.85 0.23
N ARG A 49 1.58 15.64 -0.94
CA ARG A 49 2.17 16.02 -2.24
C ARG A 49 2.34 17.52 -2.39
N ASN A 50 1.30 18.28 -2.11
CA ASN A 50 1.34 19.74 -2.16
C ASN A 50 2.39 20.33 -1.21
N VAL A 51 2.54 19.75 -0.01
CA VAL A 51 3.58 20.15 0.93
C VAL A 51 4.97 20.00 0.31
N VAL A 52 5.27 18.88 -0.36
CA VAL A 52 6.57 18.72 -1.01
C VAL A 52 6.72 19.58 -2.26
N ASP A 53 5.69 19.77 -3.07
CA ASP A 53 5.78 20.65 -4.24
C ASP A 53 6.06 22.11 -3.81
N ASN A 54 5.53 22.52 -2.66
CA ASN A 54 5.85 23.81 -2.04
C ASN A 54 7.25 23.83 -1.42
N ILE A 55 7.74 22.72 -0.89
CA ILE A 55 9.07 22.59 -0.28
C ILE A 55 10.20 22.41 -1.29
N LEU A 56 9.90 21.88 -2.48
CA LEU A 56 10.79 21.89 -3.63
C LEU A 56 10.93 23.32 -4.18
N LYS A 57 9.88 24.15 -4.03
CA LYS A 57 9.93 25.58 -4.31
C LYS A 57 10.63 26.37 -3.19
N ASP A 58 10.58 25.89 -1.95
CA ASP A 58 11.12 26.56 -0.77
C ASP A 58 11.79 25.54 0.18
N LYS A 59 13.13 25.45 0.14
CA LYS A 59 13.93 24.32 0.66
C LYS A 59 13.47 23.75 2.03
N SER A 60 13.13 22.46 2.00
CA SER A 60 13.14 21.41 3.06
C SER A 60 11.97 21.27 4.07
N ARG A 61 11.31 20.09 4.01
CA ARG A 61 10.92 19.11 5.08
C ARG A 61 9.85 18.09 4.60
N GLY A 62 10.19 16.80 4.55
CA GLY A 62 9.33 15.76 3.94
C GLY A 62 8.48 14.95 4.94
N HIS A 63 7.39 14.37 4.43
CA HIS A 63 6.72 13.17 4.94
C HIS A 63 6.24 12.31 3.75
N SER A 64 6.78 11.08 3.65
CA SER A 64 6.64 9.93 2.69
C SER A 64 6.32 10.15 1.20
N ASN A 65 5.58 11.19 0.84
CA ASN A 65 5.46 11.80 -0.48
C ASN A 65 5.48 10.84 -1.69
N ILE A 66 4.60 9.85 -1.66
CA ILE A 66 4.31 8.99 -2.81
C ILE A 66 3.48 9.77 -3.84
N ARG A 67 3.59 9.43 -5.13
CA ARG A 67 2.72 10.01 -6.17
C ARG A 67 1.35 9.34 -6.05
N VAL A 68 0.26 10.10 -6.28
CA VAL A 68 -1.11 9.57 -6.34
C VAL A 68 -1.18 8.39 -7.31
N HIS A 69 -0.63 8.55 -8.50
CA HIS A 69 -0.57 7.50 -9.51
C HIS A 69 0.09 6.21 -9.02
N THR A 70 1.22 6.30 -8.30
CA THR A 70 1.90 5.12 -7.75
C THR A 70 1.06 4.41 -6.68
N LEU A 71 0.22 5.15 -5.96
CA LEU A 71 -0.70 4.56 -4.98
C LEU A 71 -1.88 3.88 -5.66
N GLU A 72 -2.41 4.45 -6.76
CA GLU A 72 -3.41 3.81 -7.62
C GLU A 72 -2.87 2.50 -8.19
N GLU A 73 -1.66 2.53 -8.77
CA GLU A 73 -0.98 1.34 -9.31
C GLU A 73 -0.79 0.24 -8.25
N LEU A 74 -0.43 0.61 -7.01
CA LEU A 74 -0.28 -0.35 -5.92
C LEU A 74 -1.64 -0.99 -5.55
N ILE A 75 -2.71 -0.20 -5.49
CA ILE A 75 -4.06 -0.69 -5.20
C ILE A 75 -4.54 -1.61 -6.34
N ASP A 76 -4.32 -1.21 -7.59
CA ASP A 76 -4.69 -2.00 -8.76
C ASP A 76 -3.91 -3.31 -8.83
N ALA A 77 -2.59 -3.28 -8.59
CA ALA A 77 -1.76 -4.47 -8.52
C ALA A 77 -2.20 -5.43 -7.41
N PHE A 78 -2.56 -4.91 -6.23
CA PHE A 78 -3.11 -5.73 -5.14
C PHE A 78 -4.44 -6.37 -5.53
N ASN A 79 -5.38 -5.57 -6.06
CA ASN A 79 -6.69 -6.05 -6.48
C ASN A 79 -6.62 -7.05 -7.66
N ALA A 80 -5.57 -6.99 -8.46
CA ALA A 80 -5.31 -7.93 -9.56
C ALA A 80 -4.56 -9.20 -9.11
N ASP A 81 -4.28 -9.35 -7.81
CA ASP A 81 -3.49 -10.45 -7.25
C ASP A 81 -2.09 -10.57 -7.91
N CYS A 82 -1.52 -9.43 -8.28
CA CYS A 82 -0.18 -9.32 -8.87
C CYS A 82 0.86 -9.39 -7.75
N LEU A 83 1.19 -10.61 -7.34
CA LEU A 83 2.08 -10.85 -6.21
C LEU A 83 3.54 -10.81 -6.64
N THR A 84 4.33 -9.98 -5.97
CA THR A 84 5.79 -9.92 -6.17
C THR A 84 6.50 -10.85 -5.19
N VAL A 85 7.56 -11.52 -5.64
CA VAL A 85 8.37 -12.37 -4.76
C VAL A 85 9.25 -11.50 -3.87
N VAL A 86 9.02 -11.60 -2.56
CA VAL A 86 9.77 -10.85 -1.53
C VAL A 86 10.54 -11.82 -0.64
N PRO A 87 11.88 -11.74 -0.57
CA PRO A 87 12.69 -12.58 0.32
C PRO A 87 12.37 -12.33 1.81
N SER A 88 12.26 -13.41 2.58
CA SER A 88 11.94 -13.35 4.02
C SER A 88 13.11 -12.93 4.93
N LYS A 89 14.35 -12.92 4.40
CA LYS A 89 15.57 -12.57 5.13
C LYS A 89 16.37 -11.54 4.34
N GLY A 90 17.05 -10.62 5.04
CA GLY A 90 17.98 -9.67 4.43
C GLY A 90 17.81 -8.20 4.84
N THR A 91 16.77 -7.86 5.61
CA THR A 91 16.67 -6.52 6.22
C THR A 91 17.46 -6.47 7.53
N VAL A 92 18.30 -5.45 7.69
CA VAL A 92 18.84 -5.05 9.00
C VAL A 92 17.88 -4.00 9.56
N GLY A 93 17.04 -4.39 10.53
CA GLY A 93 15.87 -3.65 11.01
C GLY A 93 16.15 -2.33 11.75
N VAL A 94 17.16 -1.56 11.34
CA VAL A 94 17.57 -0.31 11.99
C VAL A 94 16.68 0.88 11.57
N SER A 95 15.96 0.80 10.44
CA SER A 95 15.00 1.86 10.02
C SER A 95 13.72 1.39 9.32
N GLY A 96 13.47 0.07 9.28
CA GLY A 96 12.24 -0.51 8.71
C GLY A 96 12.46 -1.50 7.57
N ASP A 97 11.37 -1.89 6.91
CA ASP A 97 11.27 -2.95 5.91
C ASP A 97 11.79 -2.54 4.51
N PHE A 98 12.95 -1.86 4.46
CA PHE A 98 13.47 -1.31 3.20
C PHE A 98 13.75 -2.39 2.14
N ALA A 99 14.35 -3.53 2.52
CA ALA A 99 14.61 -4.62 1.59
C ALA A 99 13.31 -5.25 1.04
N PRO A 100 12.30 -5.58 1.88
CA PRO A 100 10.99 -5.98 1.40
C PRO A 100 10.30 -4.96 0.48
N LEU A 101 10.30 -3.68 0.86
CA LEU A 101 9.68 -2.61 0.08
C LEU A 101 10.37 -2.37 -1.27
N ALA A 102 11.70 -2.52 -1.33
CA ALA A 102 12.44 -2.43 -2.58
C ALA A 102 12.05 -3.54 -3.57
N HIS A 103 11.84 -4.78 -3.07
CA HIS A 103 11.37 -5.88 -3.92
C HIS A 103 9.94 -5.61 -4.43
N LEU A 104 9.04 -5.10 -3.58
CA LEU A 104 7.70 -4.69 -3.99
C LEU A 104 7.74 -3.59 -5.06
N ALA A 105 8.60 -2.57 -4.90
CA ALA A 105 8.77 -1.52 -5.89
C ALA A 105 9.27 -2.06 -7.23
N LEU A 106 10.23 -3.00 -7.23
CA LEU A 106 10.68 -3.67 -8.46
C LEU A 106 9.55 -4.43 -9.14
N GLY A 107 8.69 -5.11 -8.37
CA GLY A 107 7.51 -5.79 -8.93
C GLY A 107 6.51 -4.85 -9.59
N LEU A 108 6.25 -3.68 -8.99
CA LEU A 108 5.39 -2.65 -9.57
C LEU A 108 5.96 -2.05 -10.87
N MET A 109 7.29 -1.98 -10.98
CA MET A 109 7.99 -1.51 -12.18
C MET A 109 8.16 -2.61 -13.25
N ASP A 110 7.63 -3.82 -13.01
CA ASP A 110 7.85 -5.00 -13.87
C ASP A 110 9.33 -5.44 -13.99
N GLU A 111 10.18 -5.03 -13.03
CA GLU A 111 11.61 -5.35 -12.98
C GLU A 111 11.94 -6.45 -11.96
N GLY A 112 10.95 -6.86 -11.16
CA GLY A 112 11.08 -7.85 -10.09
C GLY A 112 10.49 -9.22 -10.44
N PRO A 113 10.95 -10.30 -9.77
CA PRO A 113 10.32 -11.61 -9.88
C PRO A 113 8.88 -11.56 -9.40
N LYS A 114 7.96 -12.08 -10.20
CA LYS A 114 6.53 -12.18 -9.88
C LYS A 114 6.14 -13.62 -9.60
N TRP A 115 5.19 -13.78 -8.69
CA TRP A 115 4.57 -15.06 -8.43
C TRP A 115 3.57 -15.36 -9.55
N ASP A 116 3.80 -16.44 -10.28
CA ASP A 116 2.86 -16.96 -11.26
C ASP A 116 2.16 -18.18 -10.68
N LYS A 117 0.83 -18.18 -10.65
CA LYS A 117 0.04 -19.37 -10.26
C LYS A 117 0.17 -20.49 -11.30
N ILE A 118 0.70 -20.21 -12.49
CA ILE A 118 0.89 -21.13 -13.61
C ILE A 118 2.38 -21.53 -13.71
N GLY A 119 2.97 -22.00 -12.61
CA GLY A 119 4.42 -22.21 -12.55
C GLY A 119 4.97 -23.22 -11.55
N ASP A 120 4.13 -24.05 -10.92
CA ASP A 120 4.57 -25.29 -10.25
C ASP A 120 4.09 -26.49 -11.09
N GLN A 121 4.85 -26.83 -12.13
CA GLN A 121 4.94 -28.17 -12.71
C GLN A 121 6.40 -28.59 -12.76
#